data_AF-A0A6I2FFL0-F1
#
_entry.id   AF-A0A6I2FFL0-F1
#
_cell.length_a   1.000
_cell.length_b   1.000
_cell.length_c   1.000
_cell.angle_alpha   90.00
_cell.angle_beta   90.00
_cell.angle_gamma   90.00
#
_symmetry.space_group_name_H-M   'P 1'
#
loop_
_entity.id
_entity.type
_entity.pdbx_description
1 polymer ?
#
loop_
_entity_poly.entity_id
_entity_poly.type
_entity_poly.pdbx_seq_one_letter_code
_entity_poly.pdbx_strand_id
1 'polypeptide(L)'
;MSYGPSPVPARFQAVVDEAKTASARRWNAGFVATGAVVVVVAIAGIAAMVATGFGSWFTIALVGVFGALGVALTVTSVLRGRILRLLAADGAPACTVSDAGVALAGSPAIAWTEVVFIGVLNDRPRTSRLRSVPVFGWFGSLALKAGNGTILCEIAVRDGEALRAAFTDRAAAKRVGLYGRWPDGSRHGLLPLLLDSVLSEESTQAVVQVLFAEAQARGIPHALHESTFGFLKWKGPMLDPAWPGEIA
;
A
#
# COMPACT_ATOMS: atom_id res chain seq x y z
N MET A 1 13.45 29.46 -24.88
CA MET A 1 12.45 28.43 -25.20
C MET A 1 13.04 27.09 -24.78
N SER A 2 12.57 26.53 -23.66
CA SER A 2 13.05 25.24 -23.16
C SER A 2 12.20 24.15 -23.81
N TYR A 3 12.77 23.38 -24.73
CA TYR A 3 12.17 22.13 -25.19
C TYR A 3 12.28 21.14 -24.04
N GLY A 4 11.19 20.95 -23.30
CA GLY A 4 11.08 19.82 -22.38
C GLY A 4 11.20 18.52 -23.19
N PRO A 5 11.84 17.47 -22.65
CA PRO A 5 11.92 16.19 -23.33
C PRO A 5 10.50 15.69 -23.64
N SER A 6 10.22 15.44 -24.93
CA SER A 6 8.98 14.80 -25.36
C SER A 6 8.80 13.48 -24.59
N PRO A 7 7.61 13.19 -24.05
CA PRO A 7 7.38 11.94 -23.31
C PRO A 7 7.65 10.75 -24.23
N VAL A 8 8.57 9.88 -23.82
CA VAL A 8 8.81 8.60 -24.50
C VAL A 8 7.49 7.84 -24.52
N PRO A 9 7.03 7.35 -25.69
CA PRO A 9 5.76 6.63 -25.77
C PRO A 9 5.78 5.39 -24.86
N ALA A 10 4.78 5.27 -23.99
CA ALA A 10 4.62 4.11 -23.14
C ALA A 10 4.29 2.90 -23.99
N ARG A 11 4.99 1.78 -23.76
CA ARG A 11 4.69 0.48 -24.38
C ARG A 11 3.48 -0.17 -23.72
N PHE A 12 3.23 0.16 -22.46
CA PHE A 12 2.10 -0.32 -21.70
C PHE A 12 1.63 0.72 -20.68
N GLN A 13 0.31 0.81 -20.51
CA GLN A 13 -0.33 1.72 -19.56
C GLN A 13 -1.51 1.01 -18.90
N ALA A 14 -1.51 0.99 -17.57
CA ALA A 14 -2.64 0.53 -16.76
C ALA A 14 -3.35 1.73 -16.16
N VAL A 15 -4.65 1.86 -16.45
CA VAL A 15 -5.50 2.94 -15.95
C VAL A 15 -6.19 2.49 -14.66
N VAL A 16 -6.44 3.45 -13.77
CA VAL A 16 -7.17 3.23 -12.52
C VAL A 16 -8.61 2.81 -12.83
N ASP A 17 -9.11 1.81 -12.12
CA ASP A 17 -10.53 1.44 -12.11
C ASP A 17 -11.31 2.45 -11.25
N GLU A 18 -11.96 3.40 -11.91
CA GLU A 18 -12.71 4.48 -11.26
C GLU A 18 -13.89 3.95 -10.45
N ALA A 19 -14.59 2.92 -10.94
CA ALA A 19 -15.74 2.35 -10.23
C ALA A 19 -15.29 1.69 -8.91
N LYS A 20 -14.19 0.96 -8.96
CA LYS A 20 -13.58 0.31 -7.79
C LYS A 20 -13.06 1.33 -6.79
N THR A 21 -12.33 2.34 -7.24
CA THR A 21 -11.81 3.40 -6.36
C THR A 21 -12.93 4.26 -5.77
N ALA A 22 -14.00 4.57 -6.52
CA ALA A 22 -15.17 5.25 -5.98
C ALA A 22 -15.90 4.40 -4.92
N SER A 23 -16.03 3.10 -5.16
CA SER A 23 -16.57 2.17 -4.17
C SER A 23 -15.73 2.16 -2.88
N ALA A 24 -14.41 2.05 -3.00
CA ALA A 24 -13.50 2.07 -1.86
C ALA A 24 -13.54 3.40 -1.10
N ARG A 25 -13.65 4.54 -1.79
CA ARG A 25 -13.83 5.86 -1.17
C ARG A 25 -15.11 5.92 -0.33
N ARG A 26 -16.25 5.43 -0.86
CA ARG A 26 -17.53 5.39 -0.13
C ARG A 26 -17.46 4.51 1.12
N TRP A 27 -16.87 3.32 1.02
CA TRP A 27 -16.72 2.42 2.17
C TRP A 27 -15.80 3.00 3.25
N ASN A 28 -14.67 3.61 2.86
CA ASN A 28 -13.78 4.26 3.83
C ASN A 28 -14.48 5.45 4.53
N ALA A 29 -15.27 6.25 3.81
CA ALA A 29 -16.06 7.31 4.42
C ALA A 29 -17.08 6.76 5.43
N GLY A 30 -17.77 5.67 5.08
CA GLY A 30 -18.68 4.97 5.99
C GLY A 30 -17.99 4.46 7.26
N PHE A 31 -16.79 3.88 7.15
CA PHE A 31 -16.02 3.42 8.32
C PHE A 31 -15.50 4.56 9.19
N VAL A 32 -15.08 5.68 8.60
CA VAL A 32 -14.73 6.88 9.35
C VAL A 32 -15.93 7.40 10.14
N ALA A 33 -17.11 7.52 9.50
CA ALA A 33 -18.32 7.97 10.18
C ALA A 33 -18.73 7.02 11.31
N THR A 34 -18.73 5.71 11.05
CA THR A 34 -19.09 4.69 12.04
C THR A 34 -18.11 4.70 13.21
N GLY A 35 -16.80 4.74 12.95
CA GLY A 35 -15.77 4.81 13.97
C GLY A 35 -15.90 6.07 14.84
N ALA A 36 -16.17 7.23 14.22
CA ALA A 36 -16.40 8.48 14.95
C ALA A 36 -17.64 8.41 15.86
N VAL A 37 -18.75 7.85 15.38
CA VAL A 37 -19.97 7.64 16.20
C VAL A 37 -19.69 6.72 17.38
N VAL A 38 -18.99 5.61 17.17
CA VAL A 38 -18.61 4.68 18.26
C VAL A 38 -17.77 5.39 19.32
N VAL A 39 -16.81 6.23 18.92
CA VAL A 39 -15.97 7.01 19.85
C VAL A 39 -16.82 8.00 20.65
N VAL A 40 -17.71 8.75 20.00
CA VAL A 40 -18.59 9.72 20.68
C VAL A 40 -19.50 9.02 21.68
N VAL A 41 -20.13 7.91 21.30
CA VAL A 41 -20.99 7.12 22.17
C VAL A 41 -20.21 6.54 23.35
N ALA A 42 -18.98 6.04 23.11
CA ALA A 42 -18.13 5.51 24.17
C ALA A 42 -17.74 6.59 25.19
N ILE A 43 -17.35 7.78 24.73
CA ILE A 43 -17.02 8.91 25.60
C ILE A 43 -18.24 9.34 26.43
N ALA A 44 -19.40 9.50 25.79
CA ALA A 44 -20.64 9.87 26.48
C ALA A 44 -21.07 8.81 27.50
N GLY A 45 -20.94 7.52 27.14
CA GLY A 45 -21.25 6.40 28.03
C GLY A 45 -20.33 6.36 29.26
N ILE A 46 -19.01 6.55 29.06
CA ILE A 46 -18.04 6.62 30.17
C ILE A 46 -18.37 7.81 31.07
N ALA A 47 -18.61 8.99 30.50
CA ALA A 47 -18.96 10.19 31.27
C ALA A 47 -20.24 10.00 32.10
N ALA A 48 -21.29 9.41 31.51
CA ALA A 48 -22.53 9.12 32.21
C ALA A 48 -22.35 8.10 33.34
N MET A 49 -21.58 7.02 33.11
CA MET A 49 -21.27 6.00 34.12
C MET A 49 -20.49 6.58 35.30
N VAL A 50 -19.52 7.46 35.04
CA VAL A 50 -18.75 8.14 36.07
C VAL A 50 -19.62 9.12 36.86
N ALA A 51 -20.47 9.90 36.18
CA ALA A 51 -21.32 10.90 36.83
C ALA A 51 -22.43 10.28 37.69
N THR A 52 -22.97 9.13 37.30
CA THR A 52 -24.07 8.45 38.00
C THR A 52 -23.59 7.44 39.04
N GLY A 53 -22.30 7.05 39.02
CA GLY A 53 -21.75 5.98 39.85
C GLY A 53 -22.29 4.58 39.52
N PHE A 54 -23.06 4.43 38.43
CA PHE A 54 -23.70 3.18 38.04
C PHE A 54 -22.76 2.22 37.30
N GLY A 55 -21.64 2.71 36.79
CA GLY A 55 -20.67 1.88 36.05
C GLY A 55 -19.79 1.06 36.98
N SER A 56 -19.79 -0.27 36.80
CA SER A 56 -18.70 -1.10 37.32
C SER A 56 -17.41 -0.83 36.53
N TRP A 57 -16.25 -1.06 37.15
CA TRP A 57 -14.96 -0.95 36.46
C TRP A 57 -14.91 -1.80 35.18
N PHE A 58 -15.61 -2.95 35.16
CA PHE A 58 -15.70 -3.84 34.02
C PHE A 58 -16.49 -3.21 32.86
N THR A 59 -17.65 -2.62 33.13
CA THR A 59 -18.45 -1.95 32.10
C THR A 59 -17.74 -0.72 31.52
N ILE A 60 -17.02 0.03 32.36
CA ILE A 60 -16.20 1.16 31.92
C ILE A 60 -15.06 0.67 31.02
N ALA A 61 -14.36 -0.40 31.43
CA ALA A 61 -13.28 -0.99 30.63
C ALA A 61 -13.78 -1.49 29.27
N LEU A 62 -14.93 -2.18 29.24
CA LEU A 62 -15.53 -2.69 28.00
C LEU A 62 -15.89 -1.55 27.03
N VAL A 63 -16.53 -0.49 27.53
CA VAL A 63 -16.83 0.71 26.71
C VAL A 63 -15.55 1.38 26.23
N GLY A 64 -14.52 1.43 27.08
CA GLY A 64 -13.18 1.91 26.70
C GLY A 64 -12.57 1.12 25.55
N VAL A 65 -12.66 -0.22 25.57
CA VAL A 65 -12.20 -1.08 24.48
C VAL A 65 -12.96 -0.79 23.18
N PHE A 66 -14.30 -0.66 23.24
CA PHE A 66 -15.08 -0.29 22.05
C PHE A 66 -14.70 1.10 21.51
N GLY A 67 -14.47 2.07 22.40
CA GLY A 67 -13.94 3.39 22.01
C GLY A 67 -12.58 3.28 21.31
N ALA A 68 -11.65 2.51 21.86
CA ALA A 68 -10.33 2.28 21.26
C ALA A 68 -10.43 1.61 19.88
N LEU A 69 -11.31 0.61 19.72
CA LEU A 69 -11.60 -0.01 18.43
C LEU A 69 -12.20 0.98 17.43
N GLY A 70 -13.08 1.88 17.88
CA GLY A 70 -13.62 2.97 17.05
C GLY A 70 -12.54 3.95 16.57
N VAL A 71 -11.60 4.31 17.45
CA VAL A 71 -10.43 5.13 17.08
C VAL A 71 -9.58 4.40 16.04
N ALA A 72 -9.24 3.13 16.29
CA ALA A 72 -8.43 2.32 15.38
C ALA A 72 -9.09 2.20 13.99
N LEU A 73 -10.40 1.94 13.94
CA LEU A 73 -11.18 1.89 12.70
C LEU A 73 -11.13 3.22 11.95
N THR A 74 -11.31 4.34 12.66
CA THR A 74 -11.27 5.69 12.09
C THR A 74 -9.89 5.98 11.49
N VAL A 75 -8.84 5.79 12.28
CA VAL A 75 -7.44 6.05 11.89
C VAL A 75 -7.06 5.20 10.68
N THR A 76 -7.31 3.90 10.73
CA THR A 76 -6.98 2.99 9.62
C THR A 76 -7.74 3.35 8.34
N SER A 77 -9.01 3.73 8.44
CA SER A 77 -9.83 4.15 7.29
C SER A 77 -9.36 5.48 6.68
N VAL A 78 -8.95 6.45 7.51
CA VAL A 78 -8.33 7.71 7.03
C VAL A 78 -7.02 7.44 6.31
N LEU A 79 -6.16 6.59 6.89
CA LEU A 79 -4.89 6.22 6.27
C LEU A 79 -5.10 5.51 4.92
N ARG A 80 -6.07 4.60 4.84
CA ARG A 80 -6.47 3.96 3.56
C ARG A 80 -6.97 4.97 2.54
N GLY A 81 -7.86 5.88 2.94
CA GLY A 81 -8.35 6.94 2.06
C GLY A 81 -7.24 7.87 1.56
N ARG A 82 -6.19 8.08 2.36
CA ARG A 82 -4.99 8.81 1.93
C ARG A 82 -4.16 8.00 0.93
N ILE A 83 -3.91 6.71 1.20
CA ILE A 83 -3.16 5.83 0.29
C ILE A 83 -3.89 5.70 -1.06
N LEU A 84 -5.20 5.48 -1.05
CA LEU A 84 -6.00 5.40 -2.29
C LEU A 84 -5.90 6.68 -3.13
N ARG A 85 -5.89 7.86 -2.50
CA ARG A 85 -5.67 9.14 -3.22
C ARG A 85 -4.28 9.19 -3.86
N LEU A 86 -3.24 8.76 -3.13
CA LEU A 86 -1.88 8.72 -3.64
C LEU A 86 -1.68 7.68 -4.75
N LEU A 87 -2.48 6.62 -4.78
CA LEU A 87 -2.42 5.55 -5.79
C LEU A 87 -3.31 5.83 -7.01
N ALA A 88 -4.39 6.59 -6.86
CA ALA A 88 -5.31 6.91 -7.94
C ALA A 88 -4.97 8.20 -8.69
N ALA A 89 -4.11 9.06 -8.11
CA ALA A 89 -3.60 10.33 -8.64
C ALA A 89 -4.45 10.92 -9.76
N ASP A 90 -5.50 11.68 -9.40
CA ASP A 90 -6.61 12.16 -10.24
C ASP A 90 -6.33 12.19 -11.77
N GLY A 91 -6.67 11.08 -12.45
CA GLY A 91 -6.61 10.95 -13.91
C GLY A 91 -5.29 10.44 -14.49
N ALA A 92 -4.24 10.26 -13.69
CA ALA A 92 -2.98 9.66 -14.10
C ALA A 92 -3.10 8.12 -14.19
N PRO A 93 -2.35 7.48 -15.11
CA PRO A 93 -2.24 6.03 -15.11
C PRO A 93 -1.66 5.50 -13.80
N ALA A 94 -2.20 4.37 -13.33
CA ALA A 94 -1.72 3.68 -12.14
C ALA A 94 -0.28 3.16 -12.32
N CYS A 95 0.02 2.68 -13.54
CA CYS A 95 1.33 2.20 -13.93
C CYS A 95 1.56 2.48 -15.42
N THR A 96 2.75 2.96 -15.75
CA THR A 96 3.25 3.11 -17.12
C THR A 96 4.59 2.42 -17.24
N VAL A 97 4.76 1.69 -18.33
CA VAL A 97 5.99 0.97 -18.64
C VAL A 97 6.45 1.39 -20.04
N SER A 98 7.69 1.82 -20.12
CA SER A 98 8.36 2.23 -21.36
C SER A 98 9.75 1.60 -21.45
N ASP A 99 10.43 1.84 -22.57
CA ASP A 99 11.81 1.39 -22.75
C ASP A 99 12.79 1.95 -21.73
N ALA A 100 12.57 3.19 -21.31
CA ALA A 100 13.44 3.89 -20.39
C ALA A 100 13.22 3.45 -18.93
N GLY A 101 11.99 3.06 -18.58
CA GLY A 101 11.66 2.78 -17.19
C GLY A 101 10.18 2.54 -16.92
N VAL A 102 9.86 2.55 -15.63
CA VAL A 102 8.53 2.37 -15.07
C VAL A 102 8.14 3.60 -14.24
N ALA A 103 6.91 4.09 -14.40
CA ALA A 103 6.37 5.14 -13.53
C ALA A 103 5.02 4.71 -12.96
N LEU A 104 4.81 4.98 -11.68
CA LEU A 104 3.55 4.70 -10.99
C LEU A 104 2.76 6.00 -10.78
N ALA A 105 1.47 5.88 -10.51
CA ALA A 105 0.65 7.03 -10.15
C ALA A 105 1.29 7.85 -9.01
N GLY A 106 1.51 9.13 -9.33
CA GLY A 106 2.11 10.11 -8.42
C GLY A 106 3.59 9.90 -8.11
N SER A 107 4.30 9.00 -8.80
CA SER A 107 5.75 8.83 -8.67
C SER A 107 6.51 9.37 -9.87
N PRO A 108 7.75 9.86 -9.68
CA PRO A 108 8.66 10.08 -10.79
C PRO A 108 8.92 8.75 -11.52
N ALA A 109 9.33 8.85 -12.79
CA ALA A 109 9.75 7.69 -13.56
C ALA A 109 11.04 7.09 -12.98
N ILE A 110 11.06 5.77 -12.84
CA ILE A 110 12.19 4.99 -12.36
C ILE A 110 12.85 4.35 -13.59
N ALA A 111 14.07 4.77 -13.89
CA ALA A 111 14.83 4.17 -14.98
C ALA A 111 15.13 2.70 -14.66
N TRP A 112 15.08 1.84 -15.67
CA TRP A 112 15.34 0.41 -15.47
C TRP A 112 16.72 0.11 -14.89
N THR A 113 17.71 0.94 -15.18
CA THR A 113 19.08 0.83 -14.65
C THR A 113 19.14 1.02 -13.13
N GLU A 114 18.20 1.78 -12.58
CA GLU A 114 18.08 2.06 -11.14
C GLU A 114 17.32 0.98 -10.39
N VAL A 115 16.61 0.09 -11.09
CA VAL A 115 15.82 -0.97 -10.46
C VAL A 115 16.74 -2.07 -9.94
N VAL A 116 16.58 -2.41 -8.66
CA VAL A 116 17.31 -3.49 -7.98
C VAL A 116 16.55 -4.81 -8.11
N PHE A 117 15.23 -4.79 -7.87
CA PHE A 117 14.35 -5.93 -8.10
C PHE A 117 12.89 -5.49 -8.28
N ILE A 118 12.07 -6.42 -8.77
CA ILE A 118 10.60 -6.30 -8.79
C ILE A 118 10.00 -7.50 -8.06
N GLY A 119 9.32 -7.24 -6.94
CA GLY A 119 8.73 -8.27 -6.10
C GLY A 119 7.22 -8.20 -6.09
N VAL A 120 6.53 -9.33 -6.21
CA VAL A 120 5.07 -9.40 -6.08
C VAL A 120 4.69 -10.35 -4.95
N LEU A 121 3.93 -9.85 -3.98
CA LEU A 121 3.29 -10.64 -2.94
C LEU A 121 1.80 -10.80 -3.27
N ASN A 122 1.39 -12.03 -3.52
CA ASN A 122 0.01 -12.43 -3.74
C ASN A 122 -0.59 -13.02 -2.47
N ASP A 123 -1.28 -12.20 -1.70
CA ASP A 123 -1.96 -12.58 -0.45
C ASP A 123 -3.39 -13.10 -0.67
N ARG A 124 -3.82 -13.28 -1.92
CA ARG A 124 -5.16 -13.83 -2.25
C ARG A 124 -5.41 -15.19 -1.60
N PRO A 125 -4.48 -16.17 -1.64
CA PRO A 125 -4.73 -17.49 -1.05
C PRO A 125 -4.97 -17.39 0.46
N ARG A 126 -4.16 -16.62 1.18
CA ARG A 126 -4.35 -16.38 2.63
C ARG A 126 -5.67 -15.68 2.91
N THR A 127 -5.99 -14.63 2.15
CA THR A 127 -7.25 -13.90 2.31
C THR A 127 -8.46 -14.79 2.04
N SER A 128 -8.40 -15.67 1.03
CA SER A 128 -9.48 -16.62 0.73
C SER A 128 -9.72 -17.61 1.88
N ARG A 129 -8.66 -18.10 2.53
CA ARG A 129 -8.75 -18.98 3.72
C ARG A 129 -9.33 -18.25 4.92
N LEU A 130 -9.01 -16.96 5.11
CA LEU A 130 -9.62 -16.17 6.19
C LEU A 130 -11.12 -15.91 5.93
N ARG A 131 -11.53 -15.85 4.66
CA ARG A 131 -12.94 -15.65 4.29
C ARG A 131 -13.83 -16.86 4.52
N SER A 132 -13.27 -18.07 4.60
CA SER A 132 -14.06 -19.25 4.94
C SER A 132 -14.43 -19.34 6.43
N VAL A 133 -13.86 -18.48 7.29
CA VAL A 133 -14.23 -18.41 8.71
C VAL A 133 -15.36 -17.40 8.91
N PRO A 134 -16.52 -17.76 9.49
CA PRO A 134 -17.74 -16.94 9.44
C PRO A 134 -17.59 -15.49 9.93
N VAL A 135 -16.97 -15.27 11.08
CA VAL A 135 -16.79 -13.92 11.66
C VAL A 135 -15.72 -13.14 10.88
N PHE A 136 -14.59 -13.78 10.56
CA PHE A 136 -13.51 -13.11 9.83
C PHE A 136 -13.83 -12.86 8.36
N GLY A 137 -14.70 -13.66 7.74
CA GLY A 137 -15.12 -13.50 6.35
C GLY A 137 -16.00 -12.28 6.13
N TRP A 138 -16.87 -11.95 7.11
CA TRP A 138 -17.67 -10.73 7.04
C TRP A 138 -16.78 -9.49 7.11
N PHE A 139 -15.93 -9.38 8.14
CA PHE A 139 -14.99 -8.26 8.28
C PHE A 139 -13.94 -8.21 7.15
N GLY A 140 -13.45 -9.37 6.68
CA GLY A 140 -12.51 -9.47 5.58
C GLY A 140 -13.12 -8.99 4.26
N SER A 141 -14.38 -9.33 3.98
CA SER A 141 -15.09 -8.82 2.80
C SER A 141 -15.27 -7.30 2.82
N LEU A 142 -15.52 -6.73 4.01
CA LEU A 142 -15.65 -5.30 4.23
C LEU A 142 -14.30 -4.57 4.07
N ALA A 143 -13.21 -5.16 4.55
CA ALA A 143 -11.86 -4.61 4.37
C ALA A 143 -11.44 -4.56 2.88
N LEU A 144 -11.72 -5.62 2.11
CA LEU A 144 -11.47 -5.64 0.67
C LEU A 144 -12.32 -4.59 -0.07
N LYS A 145 -13.60 -4.44 0.30
CA LYS A 145 -14.49 -3.39 -0.24
C LYS A 145 -13.99 -1.98 0.07
N ALA A 146 -13.27 -1.78 1.17
CA ALA A 146 -12.60 -0.54 1.52
C ALA A 146 -11.26 -0.31 0.78
N GLY A 147 -10.94 -1.13 -0.22
CA GLY A 147 -9.74 -0.98 -1.04
C GLY A 147 -8.48 -1.59 -0.41
N ASN A 148 -8.63 -2.54 0.52
CA ASN A 148 -7.48 -3.33 0.96
C ASN A 148 -7.06 -4.27 -0.18
N GLY A 149 -5.87 -4.03 -0.74
CA GLY A 149 -5.32 -4.86 -1.81
C GLY A 149 -4.79 -6.20 -1.27
N THR A 150 -4.89 -7.24 -2.07
CA THR A 150 -4.32 -8.57 -1.83
C THR A 150 -3.11 -8.85 -2.72
N ILE A 151 -2.81 -7.98 -3.69
CA ILE A 151 -1.62 -8.07 -4.52
C ILE A 151 -0.78 -6.81 -4.30
N LEU A 152 0.35 -6.99 -3.64
CA LEU A 152 1.36 -5.97 -3.43
C LEU A 152 2.49 -6.18 -4.43
N CYS A 153 2.76 -5.18 -5.27
CA CYS A 153 3.96 -5.09 -6.07
C CYS A 153 4.92 -4.12 -5.41
N GLU A 154 6.20 -4.47 -5.32
CA GLU A 154 7.25 -3.61 -4.80
C GLU A 154 8.35 -3.47 -5.84
N ILE A 155 8.75 -2.23 -6.11
CA ILE A 155 9.87 -1.91 -6.99
C ILE A 155 10.98 -1.35 -6.12
N ALA A 156 12.11 -2.05 -6.04
CA ALA A 156 13.28 -1.58 -5.33
C ALA A 156 14.19 -0.77 -6.25
N VAL A 157 14.77 0.30 -5.72
CA VAL A 157 15.68 1.18 -6.45
C VAL A 157 17.01 1.33 -5.71
N ARG A 158 18.09 1.57 -6.44
CA ARG A 158 19.44 1.76 -5.87
C ARG A 158 19.50 3.00 -5.00
N ASP A 159 19.09 4.15 -5.52
CA ASP A 159 19.05 5.41 -4.76
C ASP A 159 17.63 5.81 -4.39
N GLY A 160 17.17 5.35 -3.22
CA GLY A 160 15.88 5.71 -2.66
C GLY A 160 15.79 7.16 -2.19
N GLU A 161 16.92 7.78 -1.82
CA GLU A 161 16.96 9.16 -1.35
C GLU A 161 16.76 10.12 -2.53
N ALA A 162 17.46 9.89 -3.65
CA ALA A 162 17.24 10.61 -4.90
C ALA A 162 15.81 10.39 -5.41
N LEU A 163 15.30 9.16 -5.37
CA LEU A 163 13.92 8.88 -5.77
C LEU A 163 12.93 9.69 -4.92
N ARG A 164 13.07 9.73 -3.59
CA ARG A 164 12.23 10.53 -2.70
C ARG A 164 12.31 12.02 -3.00
N ALA A 165 13.49 12.54 -3.28
CA ALA A 165 13.69 13.95 -3.61
C ALA A 165 13.04 14.35 -4.94
N ALA A 166 12.91 13.40 -5.88
CA ALA A 166 12.29 13.63 -7.18
C ALA A 166 10.74 13.67 -7.15
N PHE A 167 10.09 13.28 -6.05
CA PHE A 167 8.64 13.45 -5.91
C PHE A 167 8.25 14.92 -5.74
N THR A 168 7.29 15.37 -6.54
CA THR A 168 6.69 16.71 -6.37
C THR A 168 5.88 16.81 -5.07
N ASP A 169 5.16 15.75 -4.71
CA ASP A 169 4.39 15.69 -3.45
C ASP A 169 5.20 14.99 -2.34
N ARG A 170 5.50 15.73 -1.28
CA ARG A 170 6.17 15.19 -0.08
C ARG A 170 5.36 14.09 0.61
N ALA A 171 4.04 14.08 0.51
CA ALA A 171 3.22 13.00 1.06
C ALA A 171 3.38 11.71 0.25
N ALA A 172 3.45 11.81 -1.08
CA ALA A 172 3.76 10.69 -1.96
C ALA A 172 5.18 10.15 -1.75
N ALA A 173 6.18 11.03 -1.54
CA ALA A 173 7.57 10.64 -1.28
C ALA A 173 7.71 9.70 -0.06
N LYS A 174 6.86 9.86 0.96
CA LYS A 174 6.87 9.00 2.16
C LYS A 174 6.52 7.52 1.87
N ARG A 175 5.98 7.20 0.68
CA ARG A 175 5.73 5.83 0.25
C ARG A 175 7.02 5.04 0.01
N VAL A 176 8.08 5.71 -0.42
CA VAL A 176 9.37 5.06 -0.68
C VAL A 176 9.96 4.68 0.68
N GLY A 177 10.05 3.39 1.03
CA GLY A 177 10.83 2.94 2.18
C GLY A 177 12.32 3.11 1.90
N LEU A 178 13.13 3.49 2.90
CA LEU A 178 14.59 3.55 2.77
C LEU A 178 15.21 2.47 3.65
N TYR A 179 16.08 1.66 3.06
CA TYR A 179 16.76 0.55 3.72
C TYR A 179 18.21 0.91 4.05
N GLY A 180 18.98 -0.03 4.61
CA GLY A 180 20.34 0.19 5.09
C GLY A 180 21.25 0.93 4.10
N ARG A 181 22.31 1.55 4.62
CA ARG A 181 23.27 2.28 3.79
C ARG A 181 24.26 1.31 3.16
N TRP A 182 24.37 1.35 1.85
CA TRP A 182 25.28 0.52 1.06
C TRP A 182 26.70 1.10 1.04
N PRO A 183 27.72 0.34 0.63
CA PRO A 183 29.12 0.80 0.61
C PRO A 183 29.36 2.06 -0.23
N ASP A 184 28.52 2.31 -1.22
CA ASP A 184 28.52 3.52 -2.06
C ASP A 184 27.92 4.76 -1.34
N GLY A 185 27.45 4.59 -0.10
CA GLY A 185 26.82 5.64 0.70
C GLY A 185 25.33 5.85 0.42
N SER A 186 24.78 5.20 -0.61
CA SER A 186 23.37 5.29 -0.98
C SER A 186 22.49 4.45 -0.07
N ARG A 187 21.19 4.73 -0.07
CA ARG A 187 20.19 3.90 0.61
C ARG A 187 19.22 3.35 -0.41
N HIS A 188 19.13 2.03 -0.51
CA HIS A 188 18.16 1.39 -1.39
C HIS A 188 16.73 1.82 -1.00
N GLY A 189 15.96 2.18 -2.01
CA GLY A 189 14.56 2.57 -1.89
C GLY A 189 13.63 1.40 -2.21
N LEU A 190 12.44 1.39 -1.61
CA LEU A 190 11.38 0.44 -1.95
C LEU A 190 10.06 1.18 -2.14
N LEU A 191 9.50 1.11 -3.35
CA LEU A 191 8.22 1.73 -3.65
C LEU A 191 7.12 0.66 -3.72
N PRO A 192 6.22 0.59 -2.72
CA PRO A 192 5.10 -0.34 -2.74
C PRO A 192 3.94 0.19 -3.59
N LEU A 193 3.25 -0.75 -4.23
CA LEU A 193 2.05 -0.55 -5.04
C LEU A 193 1.05 -1.66 -4.76
N LEU A 194 -0.10 -1.29 -4.20
CA LEU A 194 -1.23 -2.21 -4.04
C LEU A 194 -2.01 -2.28 -5.37
N LEU A 195 -1.65 -3.23 -6.23
CA LEU A 195 -2.16 -3.30 -7.61
C LEU A 195 -3.68 -3.45 -7.64
N ASP A 196 -4.19 -4.46 -6.95
CA ASP A 196 -5.61 -4.78 -6.95
C ASP A 196 -6.44 -3.89 -6.01
N SER A 197 -5.85 -2.85 -5.41
CA SER A 197 -6.62 -1.82 -4.71
C SER A 197 -7.22 -0.78 -5.68
N VAL A 198 -6.53 -0.53 -6.79
CA VAL A 198 -6.89 0.51 -7.77
C VAL A 198 -7.06 -0.02 -9.20
N LEU A 199 -6.61 -1.24 -9.50
CA LEU A 199 -6.74 -1.87 -10.81
C LEU A 199 -7.84 -2.94 -10.83
N SER A 200 -8.38 -3.21 -12.03
CA SER A 200 -9.16 -4.42 -12.30
C SER A 200 -8.28 -5.67 -12.14
N GLU A 201 -8.90 -6.85 -12.07
CA GLU A 201 -8.15 -8.10 -11.99
C GLU A 201 -7.30 -8.36 -13.24
N GLU A 202 -7.89 -8.13 -14.42
CA GLU A 202 -7.20 -8.26 -15.71
C GLU A 202 -6.01 -7.29 -15.80
N SER A 203 -6.22 -6.01 -15.48
CA SER A 203 -5.14 -5.02 -15.50
C SER A 203 -4.06 -5.31 -14.46
N THR A 204 -4.43 -5.89 -13.30
CA THR A 204 -3.45 -6.34 -12.29
C THR A 204 -2.56 -7.43 -12.85
N GLN A 205 -3.13 -8.44 -13.50
CA GLN A 205 -2.37 -9.53 -14.11
C GLN A 205 -1.49 -9.03 -15.25
N ALA A 206 -2.02 -8.15 -16.11
CA ALA A 206 -1.27 -7.55 -17.20
C ALA A 206 -0.07 -6.73 -16.70
N VAL A 207 -0.24 -5.91 -15.64
CA VAL A 207 0.86 -5.16 -15.03
C VAL A 207 1.95 -6.11 -14.52
N VAL A 208 1.58 -7.17 -13.79
CA VAL A 208 2.57 -8.14 -13.26
C VAL A 208 3.32 -8.82 -14.39
N GLN A 209 2.61 -9.28 -15.43
CA GLN A 209 3.22 -9.93 -16.59
C GLN A 209 4.19 -8.99 -17.32
N VAL A 210 3.79 -7.75 -17.58
CA VAL A 210 4.64 -6.76 -18.28
C VAL A 210 5.88 -6.42 -17.44
N LEU A 211 5.71 -6.15 -16.13
CA LEU A 211 6.86 -5.85 -15.28
C LEU A 211 7.85 -7.03 -15.19
N PHE A 212 7.35 -8.26 -15.13
CA PHE A 212 8.21 -9.44 -15.08
C PHE A 212 8.89 -9.70 -16.42
N ALA A 213 8.20 -9.50 -17.54
CA ALA A 213 8.81 -9.59 -18.87
C ALA A 213 9.94 -8.57 -19.05
N GLU A 214 9.72 -7.31 -18.66
CA GLU A 214 10.75 -6.26 -18.73
C GLU A 214 11.92 -6.54 -17.78
N ALA A 215 11.63 -7.02 -16.57
CA ALA A 215 12.66 -7.42 -15.60
C ALA A 215 13.50 -8.58 -16.14
N GLN A 216 12.86 -9.61 -16.68
CA GLN A 216 13.54 -10.76 -17.29
C GLN A 216 14.43 -10.34 -18.45
N ALA A 217 13.93 -9.50 -19.36
CA ALA A 217 14.69 -8.99 -20.51
C ALA A 217 15.94 -8.20 -20.11
N ARG A 218 15.96 -7.63 -18.89
CA ARG A 218 17.05 -6.79 -18.38
C ARG A 218 17.92 -7.47 -17.32
N GLY A 219 17.64 -8.73 -16.99
CA GLY A 219 18.34 -9.44 -15.92
C GLY A 219 18.07 -8.87 -14.52
N ILE A 220 16.95 -8.18 -14.32
CA ILE A 220 16.52 -7.66 -13.01
C ILE A 220 15.89 -8.82 -12.23
N PRO A 221 16.35 -9.11 -10.99
CA PRO A 221 15.71 -10.08 -10.12
C PRO A 221 14.21 -9.80 -9.95
N HIS A 222 13.39 -10.83 -10.16
CA HIS A 222 11.96 -10.74 -9.98
C HIS A 222 11.38 -12.04 -9.43
N ALA A 223 10.37 -11.93 -8.59
CA ALA A 223 9.71 -13.09 -7.99
C ALA A 223 8.28 -12.79 -7.57
N LEU A 224 7.42 -13.80 -7.69
CA LEU A 224 6.08 -13.81 -7.11
C LEU A 224 6.06 -14.77 -5.92
N HIS A 225 5.55 -14.30 -4.78
CA HIS A 225 5.43 -15.06 -3.55
C HIS A 225 4.00 -15.04 -3.04
N GLU A 226 3.55 -16.15 -2.45
CA GLU A 226 2.28 -16.24 -1.72
C GLU A 226 2.47 -16.16 -0.20
N SER A 227 3.72 -16.23 0.26
CA SER A 227 4.10 -16.17 1.67
C SER A 227 4.84 -14.88 1.96
N THR A 228 4.34 -14.08 2.90
CA THR A 228 5.01 -12.87 3.38
C THR A 228 6.42 -13.16 3.88
N PHE A 229 6.61 -14.28 4.60
CA PHE A 229 7.92 -14.67 5.13
C PHE A 229 8.89 -15.05 4.00
N GLY A 230 8.41 -15.83 3.02
CA GLY A 230 9.21 -16.18 1.84
C GLY A 230 9.62 -14.94 1.05
N PHE A 231 8.70 -13.99 0.89
CA PHE A 231 8.95 -12.73 0.22
C PHE A 231 10.00 -11.87 0.95
N LEU A 232 9.90 -11.75 2.28
CA LEU A 232 10.87 -11.04 3.10
C LEU A 232 12.27 -11.67 3.03
N LYS A 233 12.35 -13.01 3.13
CA LYS A 233 13.61 -13.76 3.03
C LYS A 233 14.29 -13.56 1.67
N TRP A 234 13.49 -13.50 0.60
CA TRP A 234 14.00 -13.26 -0.75
C TRP A 234 14.49 -11.82 -0.93
N LYS A 235 13.69 -10.80 -0.56
CA LYS A 235 14.04 -9.39 -0.80
C LYS A 235 15.06 -8.81 0.17
N GLY A 236 15.10 -9.31 1.41
CA GLY A 236 15.93 -8.77 2.50
C GLY A 236 17.40 -8.54 2.11
N PRO A 237 18.12 -9.58 1.61
CA PRO A 237 19.52 -9.44 1.18
C PRO A 237 19.76 -8.42 0.06
N MET A 238 18.75 -8.10 -0.74
CA MET A 238 18.86 -7.14 -1.85
C MET A 238 18.56 -5.70 -1.41
N LEU A 239 17.91 -5.51 -0.26
CA LEU A 239 17.57 -4.19 0.27
C LEU A 239 18.56 -3.70 1.32
N ASP A 240 19.05 -4.61 2.15
CA ASP A 240 19.81 -4.27 3.34
C ASP A 240 21.13 -5.06 3.39
N PRO A 241 22.29 -4.38 3.34
CA PRO A 241 23.59 -5.05 3.43
C PRO A 241 23.81 -5.70 4.80
N ALA A 242 23.09 -5.29 5.83
CA ALA A 242 23.15 -5.90 7.15
C ALA A 242 22.27 -7.16 7.27
N TRP A 243 21.53 -7.57 6.24
CA TRP A 243 20.58 -8.68 6.36
C TRP A 243 21.23 -10.07 6.61
N PRO A 244 20.63 -10.95 7.44
CA PRO A 244 19.55 -10.70 8.39
C PRO A 244 20.19 -10.11 9.65
N GLY A 245 20.10 -8.79 9.85
CA GLY A 245 20.88 -8.13 10.90
C GLY A 245 20.64 -8.74 12.27
N GLU A 246 21.59 -8.54 13.18
CA GLU A 246 21.33 -8.80 14.59
C GLU A 246 20.11 -7.97 15.01
N ILE A 247 19.11 -8.64 15.57
CA ILE A 247 17.94 -7.99 16.16
C ILE A 247 18.47 -7.23 17.39
N ALA A 248 18.72 -5.93 17.23
CA ALA A 248 19.01 -5.03 18.34
C ALA A 248 17.73 -4.70 19.12
#